data_AF-A0A565B8P0-F1
#
_entry.id   AF-A0A565B8P0-F1
#
_cell.length_a   1.000
_cell.length_b   1.000
_cell.length_c   1.000
_cell.angle_alpha   90.00
_cell.angle_beta   90.00
_cell.angle_gamma   90.00
#
_symmetry.space_group_name_H-M   'P 1'
#
loop_
_entity.id
_entity.type
_entity.pdbx_description
1 polymer ?
#
loop_
_entity_poly.entity_id
_entity_poly.type
_entity_poly.pdbx_seq_one_letter_code
_entity_poly.pdbx_strand_id
1 'polypeptide(L)'
;MLLKASPALSLLSSGSGGGGGDLFSPSRNSSNLLFSSSARRGSRFSVRAAKGTSTKSLTGVVFEPFEEVKKEMDLVPTTPLVSLARQKFSEDSESAINDQINVEYNVSYIYHALYAYFDRDNVGLKGFAKFFNDLSFEERGHAEKFMEYQNKRGGRVKLQSILMPFSEFDHEEKGDALYAMELALSLEKLTNEKLLKLQSVGVKNNDVQLVDFVESEFLGEQVEAIKKISEYVAQLRRIGKGHGVWHFDQMLLDEV
;
A
#
# COMPACT_ATOMS: atom_id res chain seq x y z
N MET A 1 5.46 -0.50 50.99
CA MET A 1 4.23 -0.61 50.17
C MET A 1 4.69 -0.91 48.74
N LEU A 2 4.96 -2.15 48.30
CA LEU A 2 4.05 -3.28 48.00
C LEU A 2 2.82 -2.79 47.21
N LEU A 3 2.57 -3.14 45.93
CA LEU A 3 2.63 -4.45 45.25
C LEU A 3 2.86 -4.38 43.72
N LYS A 4 3.60 -5.35 43.19
CA LYS A 4 3.55 -5.87 41.81
C LYS A 4 2.47 -6.97 41.73
N ALA A 5 1.84 -7.19 40.57
CA ALA A 5 1.00 -8.36 40.32
C ALA A 5 1.20 -8.94 38.91
N SER A 6 1.40 -10.26 38.85
CA SER A 6 1.21 -11.21 37.74
C SER A 6 1.22 -12.63 38.38
N PRO A 7 0.89 -13.70 37.67
CA PRO A 7 -0.45 -14.11 37.23
C PRO A 7 -0.88 -15.45 37.88
N ALA A 8 -2.16 -15.82 37.71
CA ALA A 8 -2.73 -17.04 38.29
C ALA A 8 -2.76 -18.21 37.29
N LEU A 9 -2.33 -19.39 37.78
CA LEU A 9 -2.45 -20.71 37.17
C LEU A 9 -2.92 -21.70 38.25
N SER A 10 -4.01 -22.43 38.01
CA SER A 10 -4.35 -23.74 38.60
C SER A 10 -5.65 -24.24 37.94
N LEU A 11 -5.65 -25.30 37.13
CA LEU A 11 -5.72 -26.74 37.44
C LEU A 11 -6.97 -27.17 38.24
N LEU A 12 -7.85 -27.98 37.63
CA LEU A 12 -8.27 -29.30 38.12
C LEU A 12 -9.17 -30.07 37.11
N SER A 13 -9.04 -31.39 37.18
CA SER A 13 -9.55 -32.47 36.32
C SER A 13 -10.89 -33.03 36.84
N SER A 14 -11.77 -33.54 35.95
CA SER A 14 -12.24 -34.95 35.92
C SER A 14 -13.54 -35.16 35.11
N GLY A 15 -13.59 -36.23 34.29
CA GLY A 15 -14.79 -37.10 34.20
C GLY A 15 -15.67 -37.12 32.94
N SER A 16 -15.41 -38.10 32.06
CA SER A 16 -16.34 -38.98 31.31
C SER A 16 -17.48 -38.43 30.40
N GLY A 17 -17.49 -38.91 29.14
CA GLY A 17 -18.72 -39.43 28.50
C GLY A 17 -18.98 -39.08 27.03
N GLY A 18 -18.59 -39.98 26.11
CA GLY A 18 -19.47 -40.46 25.02
C GLY A 18 -19.47 -39.79 23.63
N GLY A 19 -18.94 -40.51 22.63
CA GLY A 19 -19.71 -40.85 21.42
C GLY A 19 -19.28 -40.27 20.06
N GLY A 20 -18.74 -41.15 19.19
CA GLY A 20 -19.12 -41.19 17.77
C GLY A 20 -18.04 -41.13 16.69
N GLY A 21 -17.72 -42.29 16.08
CA GLY A 21 -17.73 -42.44 14.60
C GLY A 21 -16.40 -42.71 13.86
N ASP A 22 -16.00 -43.99 13.78
CA ASP A 22 -15.00 -44.57 12.85
C ASP A 22 -15.51 -44.58 11.39
N LEU A 23 -14.76 -44.09 10.38
CA LEU A 23 -13.75 -44.76 9.53
C LEU A 23 -14.20 -46.00 8.70
N PHE A 24 -14.40 -45.72 7.40
CA PHE A 24 -14.17 -46.50 6.16
C PHE A 24 -14.14 -48.05 6.15
N SER A 25 -14.95 -48.65 5.26
CA SER A 25 -14.48 -49.46 4.09
C SER A 25 -15.63 -49.98 3.19
N PRO A 26 -15.35 -50.42 1.94
CA PRO A 26 -16.27 -50.36 0.79
C PRO A 26 -16.74 -51.71 0.23
N SER A 27 -17.80 -51.72 -0.60
CA SER A 27 -18.12 -52.84 -1.50
C SER A 27 -19.16 -52.51 -2.61
N ARG A 28 -18.69 -52.64 -3.86
CA ARG A 28 -19.27 -53.26 -5.08
C ARG A 28 -20.80 -53.28 -5.39
N ASN A 29 -21.03 -52.94 -6.67
CA ASN A 29 -21.79 -53.66 -7.72
C ASN A 29 -23.24 -53.28 -8.12
N SER A 30 -23.31 -52.82 -9.37
CA SER A 30 -24.14 -53.30 -10.50
C SER A 30 -25.66 -53.02 -10.57
N SER A 31 -25.99 -52.14 -11.53
CA SER A 31 -26.99 -52.24 -12.62
C SER A 31 -28.43 -52.70 -12.32
N ASN A 32 -29.41 -51.92 -12.80
CA ASN A 32 -30.36 -52.40 -13.84
C ASN A 32 -31.17 -51.26 -14.48
N LEU A 33 -31.27 -51.34 -15.82
CA LEU A 33 -32.17 -50.60 -16.69
C LEU A 33 -33.53 -51.27 -16.71
N LEU A 34 -34.63 -50.50 -16.69
CA LEU A 34 -35.93 -50.94 -17.20
C LEU A 34 -36.64 -49.79 -17.92
N PHE A 35 -36.93 -50.02 -19.20
CA PHE A 35 -37.89 -49.29 -20.01
C PHE A 35 -39.31 -49.76 -19.69
N SER A 36 -40.27 -48.85 -19.66
CA SER A 36 -41.66 -49.17 -20.00
C SER A 36 -42.36 -47.99 -20.69
N SER A 37 -43.17 -48.33 -21.66
CA SER A 37 -43.96 -47.48 -22.54
C SER A 37 -45.37 -47.28 -21.98
N SER A 38 -46.00 -46.12 -22.23
CA SER A 38 -47.37 -46.04 -22.79
C SER A 38 -47.96 -44.62 -22.82
N ALA A 39 -48.58 -44.34 -23.97
CA ALA A 39 -49.85 -43.64 -24.20
C ALA A 39 -50.08 -42.17 -23.76
N ARG A 40 -50.06 -41.30 -24.79
CA ARG A 40 -51.07 -40.30 -25.19
C ARG A 40 -51.89 -39.58 -24.09
N ARG A 41 -51.72 -38.26 -24.01
CA ARG A 41 -52.87 -37.32 -24.08
C ARG A 41 -52.42 -35.92 -24.52
N GLY A 42 -53.15 -35.35 -25.47
CA GLY A 42 -52.81 -34.10 -26.13
C GLY A 42 -52.95 -32.87 -25.23
N SER A 43 -52.08 -31.90 -25.48
CA SER A 43 -52.36 -30.47 -25.28
C SER A 43 -51.60 -29.72 -26.36
N ARG A 44 -52.34 -28.96 -27.19
CA ARG A 44 -51.75 -28.01 -28.14
C ARG A 44 -51.07 -26.91 -27.33
N PHE A 45 -49.75 -26.98 -27.20
CA PHE A 45 -48.95 -25.83 -26.81
C PHE A 45 -48.68 -24.99 -28.07
N SER A 46 -49.29 -23.80 -28.13
CA SER A 46 -48.86 -22.76 -29.07
C SER A 46 -47.59 -22.14 -28.50
N VAL A 47 -46.44 -22.50 -29.08
CA VAL A 47 -45.16 -21.84 -28.82
C VAL A 47 -45.16 -20.54 -29.64
N ARG A 48 -45.38 -19.40 -28.98
CA ARG A 48 -44.98 -18.11 -29.54
C ARG A 48 -43.50 -17.91 -29.27
N ALA A 49 -42.68 -18.09 -30.30
CA ALA A 49 -41.32 -17.56 -30.30
C ALA A 49 -41.43 -16.03 -30.27
N ALA A 50 -41.19 -15.43 -29.10
CA ALA A 50 -40.85 -14.02 -29.05
C ALA A 50 -39.47 -13.88 -29.71
N LYS A 51 -39.49 -13.44 -30.98
CA LYS A 51 -38.30 -12.99 -31.67
C LYS A 51 -37.85 -11.74 -30.92
N GLY A 52 -36.99 -11.91 -29.92
CA GLY A 52 -36.21 -10.82 -29.37
C GLY A 52 -35.37 -10.29 -30.52
N THR A 53 -35.90 -9.28 -31.21
CA THR A 53 -35.23 -8.63 -32.32
C THR A 53 -34.08 -7.83 -31.73
N SER A 54 -32.94 -8.48 -31.49
CA SER A 54 -31.66 -7.80 -31.50
C SER A 54 -31.39 -7.41 -32.95
N THR A 55 -31.98 -6.31 -33.41
CA THR A 55 -31.56 -5.61 -34.61
C THR A 55 -30.21 -4.93 -34.34
N LYS A 56 -29.16 -5.71 -34.09
CA LYS A 56 -27.81 -5.24 -34.39
C LYS A 56 -27.60 -5.54 -35.86
N SER A 57 -27.79 -4.52 -36.69
CA SER A 57 -27.45 -4.58 -38.11
C SER A 57 -25.99 -5.01 -38.26
N LEU A 58 -25.71 -5.79 -39.30
CA LEU A 58 -24.34 -6.15 -39.76
C LEU A 58 -23.65 -4.94 -40.41
N THR A 59 -23.76 -3.78 -39.79
CA THR A 59 -22.98 -2.60 -40.13
C THR A 59 -21.60 -2.84 -39.54
N GLY A 60 -20.56 -2.94 -40.36
CA GLY A 60 -19.16 -3.04 -39.91
C GLY A 60 -18.65 -1.81 -39.14
N VAL A 61 -19.56 -1.07 -38.51
CA VAL A 61 -19.33 0.08 -37.65
C VAL A 61 -19.02 -0.46 -36.26
N VAL A 62 -17.81 -0.19 -35.78
CA VAL A 62 -17.26 -0.74 -34.52
C VAL A 62 -17.39 0.24 -33.36
N PHE A 63 -17.59 1.53 -33.65
CA PHE A 63 -17.65 2.62 -32.67
C PHE A 63 -18.63 3.70 -33.14
N GLU A 64 -19.58 4.08 -32.29
CA GLU A 64 -20.59 5.11 -32.57
C GLU A 64 -20.49 6.23 -31.52
N PRO A 65 -19.59 7.22 -31.71
CA PRO A 65 -19.20 8.15 -30.66
C PRO A 65 -20.38 8.89 -30.00
N PHE A 66 -21.34 9.36 -30.81
CA PHE A 66 -22.49 10.11 -30.31
C PHE A 66 -23.54 9.24 -29.62
N GLU A 67 -23.58 7.93 -29.87
CA GLU A 67 -24.45 7.02 -29.13
C GLU A 67 -23.80 6.58 -27.82
N GLU A 68 -22.49 6.35 -27.83
CA GLU A 68 -21.73 5.90 -26.66
C GLU A 68 -21.53 7.02 -25.64
N VAL A 69 -21.28 8.25 -26.09
CA VAL A 69 -21.03 9.41 -25.21
C VAL A 69 -22.30 9.91 -24.50
N LYS A 70 -23.51 9.61 -24.98
CA LYS A 70 -24.76 10.03 -24.34
C LYS A 70 -24.81 9.65 -22.86
N LYS A 71 -24.37 8.41 -22.56
CA LYS A 71 -24.31 7.91 -21.18
C LYS A 71 -23.36 8.74 -20.31
N GLU A 72 -22.19 9.10 -20.84
CA GLU A 72 -21.20 9.89 -20.11
C GLU A 72 -21.68 11.34 -19.95
N MET A 73 -22.33 11.92 -20.98
CA MET A 73 -22.90 13.27 -20.92
C MET A 73 -23.97 13.40 -19.82
N ASP A 74 -24.84 12.40 -19.68
CA ASP A 74 -25.88 12.39 -18.64
C ASP A 74 -25.30 12.23 -17.22
N LEU A 75 -24.09 11.69 -17.09
CA LEU A 75 -23.39 11.49 -15.81
C LEU A 75 -22.51 12.67 -15.41
N VAL A 76 -22.34 13.69 -16.26
CA VAL A 76 -21.53 14.88 -15.94
C VAL A 76 -22.13 15.59 -14.72
N PRO A 77 -21.39 15.73 -13.61
CA PRO A 77 -21.91 16.36 -12.41
C PRO A 77 -22.31 17.83 -12.65
N THR A 78 -23.50 18.20 -12.19
CA THR A 78 -24.02 19.59 -12.27
C THR A 78 -23.76 20.39 -10.99
N THR A 79 -23.49 19.71 -9.88
CA THR A 79 -23.24 20.35 -8.59
C THR A 79 -21.76 20.77 -8.49
N PRO A 80 -21.46 21.99 -8.00
CA PRO A 80 -20.10 22.54 -8.01
C PRO A 80 -19.12 21.81 -7.05
N LEU A 81 -19.63 20.95 -6.15
CA LEU A 81 -18.82 20.28 -5.14
C LEU A 81 -18.31 18.90 -5.60
N VAL A 82 -18.89 18.34 -6.66
CA VAL A 82 -18.52 17.02 -7.18
C VAL A 82 -17.45 17.16 -8.26
N SER A 83 -16.46 16.27 -8.24
CA SER A 83 -15.39 16.30 -9.23
C SER A 83 -15.88 15.90 -10.62
N LEU A 84 -15.53 16.69 -11.62
CA LEU A 84 -15.84 16.41 -13.04
C LEU A 84 -14.90 15.36 -13.65
N ALA A 85 -13.71 15.17 -13.06
CA ALA A 85 -12.66 14.31 -13.61
C ALA A 85 -12.67 12.88 -13.04
N ARG A 86 -13.40 12.65 -11.94
CA ARG A 86 -13.36 11.38 -11.21
C ARG A 86 -13.97 10.24 -12.04
N GLN A 87 -13.12 9.36 -12.56
CA GLN A 87 -13.52 8.20 -13.34
C GLN A 87 -12.84 6.94 -12.82
N LYS A 88 -13.64 5.91 -12.51
CA LYS A 88 -13.17 4.61 -11.99
C LYS A 88 -12.13 4.72 -10.87
N PHE A 89 -12.32 5.69 -9.99
CA PHE A 89 -11.42 5.99 -8.88
C PHE A 89 -12.18 5.80 -7.57
N SER A 90 -11.99 4.64 -6.93
CA SER A 90 -12.77 4.24 -5.76
C SER A 90 -12.42 5.07 -4.52
N GLU A 91 -13.32 5.09 -3.54
CA GLU A 91 -13.09 5.73 -2.24
C GLU A 91 -11.93 5.05 -1.48
N ASP A 92 -11.77 3.73 -1.63
CA ASP A 92 -10.64 2.97 -1.06
C ASP A 92 -9.31 3.45 -1.63
N SER A 93 -9.22 3.65 -2.96
CA SER A 93 -8.03 4.19 -3.61
C SER A 93 -7.74 5.63 -3.15
N GLU A 94 -8.76 6.48 -3.11
CA GLU A 94 -8.64 7.86 -2.62
C GLU A 94 -8.13 7.91 -1.16
N SER A 95 -8.69 7.08 -0.29
CA SER A 95 -8.28 7.01 1.11
C SER A 95 -6.85 6.50 1.24
N ALA A 96 -6.47 5.46 0.51
CA ALA A 96 -5.13 4.88 0.58
C ALA A 96 -4.04 5.87 0.12
N ILE A 97 -4.33 6.70 -0.89
CA ILE A 97 -3.42 7.76 -1.32
C ILE A 97 -3.30 8.84 -0.23
N ASN A 98 -4.40 9.22 0.43
CA ASN A 98 -4.34 10.16 1.56
C ASN A 98 -3.51 9.62 2.73
N ASP A 99 -3.61 8.32 3.02
CA ASP A 99 -2.77 7.67 4.02
C ASP A 99 -1.29 7.70 3.60
N GLN A 100 -0.97 7.43 2.33
CA GLN A 100 0.40 7.48 1.83
C GLN A 100 0.98 8.91 1.85
N ILE A 101 0.18 9.93 1.50
CA ILE A 101 0.57 11.35 1.65
C ILE A 101 1.01 11.63 3.09
N ASN A 102 0.29 11.10 4.07
CA ASN A 102 0.66 11.27 5.47
C ASN A 102 1.92 10.49 5.85
N VAL A 103 2.15 9.30 5.29
CA VAL A 103 3.40 8.55 5.46
C VAL A 103 4.59 9.40 5.01
N GLU A 104 4.59 9.89 3.77
CA GLU A 104 5.72 10.67 3.24
C GLU A 104 5.96 11.97 4.02
N TYR A 105 4.89 12.67 4.43
CA TYR A 105 5.01 13.85 5.29
C TYR A 105 5.61 13.54 6.67
N ASN A 106 5.25 12.41 7.29
CA ASN A 106 5.85 12.03 8.57
C ASN A 106 7.33 11.66 8.41
N VAL A 107 7.69 10.94 7.35
CA VAL A 107 9.10 10.58 7.07
C VAL A 107 9.92 11.85 6.80
N SER A 108 9.40 12.77 5.97
CA SER A 108 9.99 14.10 5.76
C SER A 108 10.26 14.83 7.07
N TYR A 109 9.31 14.81 8.01
CA TYR A 109 9.45 15.50 9.30
C TYR A 109 10.45 14.82 10.24
N ILE A 110 10.56 13.49 10.19
CA ILE A 110 11.59 12.74 10.92
C ILE A 110 12.98 13.05 10.36
N TYR A 111 13.15 13.10 9.03
CA TYR A 111 14.40 13.51 8.42
C TYR A 111 14.79 14.95 8.75
N HIS A 112 13.81 15.85 8.85
CA HIS A 112 14.06 17.20 9.33
C HIS A 112 14.56 17.24 10.78
N ALA A 113 14.04 16.37 11.64
CA ALA A 113 14.51 16.24 13.02
C ALA A 113 15.93 15.68 13.10
N LEU A 114 16.28 14.72 12.25
CA LEU A 114 17.64 14.20 12.10
C LEU A 114 18.60 15.30 11.64
N TYR A 115 18.23 16.07 10.63
CA TYR A 115 18.98 17.27 10.22
C TYR A 115 19.24 18.20 11.40
N ALA A 116 18.19 18.58 12.13
CA ALA A 116 18.29 19.51 13.26
C ALA A 116 19.18 18.97 14.40
N TYR A 117 19.29 17.65 14.55
CA TYR A 117 20.21 17.02 15.49
C TYR A 117 21.67 17.09 15.00
N PHE A 118 21.94 16.70 13.76
CA PHE A 118 23.32 16.67 13.23
C PHE A 118 23.92 18.05 12.96
N ASP A 119 23.08 19.08 12.78
CA ASP A 119 23.51 20.49 12.62
C ASP A 119 23.90 21.16 13.95
N ARG A 120 23.67 20.51 15.10
CA ARG A 120 24.09 21.05 16.40
C ARG A 120 25.61 21.21 16.46
N ASP A 121 26.08 22.30 17.07
CA ASP A 121 27.50 22.62 17.18
C ASP A 121 28.31 21.56 17.94
N ASN A 122 27.67 20.85 18.87
CA ASN A 122 28.26 19.80 19.68
C ASN A 122 28.15 18.39 19.06
N VAL A 123 27.49 18.25 17.91
CA VAL A 123 27.49 17.01 17.09
C VAL A 123 28.43 17.19 15.90
N GLY A 124 28.26 18.27 15.14
CA GLY A 124 29.25 18.74 14.16
C GLY A 124 29.47 17.83 12.93
N LEU A 125 28.47 17.05 12.53
CA LEU A 125 28.52 16.15 11.35
C LEU A 125 27.71 16.76 10.20
N LYS A 126 28.37 17.65 9.44
CA LYS A 126 27.72 18.50 8.43
C LYS A 126 27.24 17.73 7.20
N GLY A 127 27.93 16.67 6.81
CA GLY A 127 27.51 15.80 5.72
C GLY A 127 26.22 15.07 6.07
N PHE A 128 26.11 14.55 7.29
CA PHE A 128 24.85 13.96 7.78
C PHE A 128 23.72 14.99 7.86
N ALA A 129 24.01 16.19 8.38
CA ALA A 129 23.03 17.27 8.43
C ALA A 129 22.49 17.61 7.02
N LYS A 130 23.39 17.83 6.04
CA LYS A 130 23.02 18.08 4.65
C LYS A 130 22.19 16.92 4.09
N PHE A 131 22.67 15.68 4.24
CA PHE A 131 22.00 14.50 3.71
C PHE A 131 20.55 14.35 4.22
N PHE A 132 20.33 14.49 5.53
CA PHE A 132 18.98 14.38 6.09
C PHE A 132 18.09 15.58 5.75
N ASN A 133 18.66 16.76 5.54
CA ASN A 133 17.91 17.90 5.04
C ASN A 133 17.45 17.66 3.59
N ASP A 134 18.33 17.12 2.75
CA ASP A 134 18.01 16.78 1.35
C ASP A 134 16.93 15.69 1.30
N LEU A 135 17.04 14.62 2.10
CA LEU A 135 15.99 13.60 2.21
C LEU A 135 14.67 14.17 2.73
N SER A 136 14.70 15.11 3.68
CA SER A 136 13.48 15.77 4.15
C SER A 136 12.74 16.50 3.01
N PHE A 137 13.49 17.18 2.12
CA PHE A 137 12.93 17.82 0.95
C PHE A 137 12.41 16.82 -0.08
N GLU A 138 13.16 15.74 -0.34
CA GLU A 138 12.77 14.67 -1.26
C GLU A 138 11.44 14.03 -0.85
N GLU A 139 11.30 13.62 0.41
CA GLU A 139 10.07 13.02 0.94
C GLU A 139 8.88 13.97 0.94
N ARG A 140 9.12 15.27 1.16
CA ARG A 140 8.07 16.27 0.98
C ARG A 140 7.64 16.36 -0.49
N GLY A 141 8.58 16.25 -1.42
CA GLY A 141 8.31 16.13 -2.85
C GLY A 141 7.48 14.90 -3.20
N HIS A 142 7.75 13.75 -2.57
CA HIS A 142 6.94 12.54 -2.71
C HIS A 142 5.49 12.77 -2.25
N ALA A 143 5.30 13.39 -1.07
CA ALA A 143 3.97 13.75 -0.58
C ALA A 143 3.21 14.66 -1.56
N GLU A 144 3.89 15.69 -2.08
CA GLU A 144 3.32 16.64 -3.06
C GLU A 144 2.96 15.94 -4.38
N LYS A 145 3.79 15.00 -4.88
CA LYS A 145 3.50 14.19 -6.06
C LYS A 145 2.21 13.37 -5.89
N PHE A 146 2.00 12.76 -4.72
CA PHE A 146 0.74 12.07 -4.41
C PHE A 146 -0.46 13.03 -4.29
N MET A 147 -0.28 14.22 -3.72
CA MET A 147 -1.34 15.24 -3.62
C MET A 147 -1.80 15.70 -5.01
N GLU A 148 -0.85 15.95 -5.92
CA GLU A 148 -1.15 16.27 -7.30
C GLU A 148 -1.88 15.13 -8.00
N TYR A 149 -1.41 13.90 -7.83
CA TYR A 149 -2.04 12.73 -8.42
C TYR A 149 -3.46 12.50 -7.91
N GLN A 150 -3.70 12.66 -6.60
CA GLN A 150 -5.03 12.63 -5.99
C GLN A 150 -5.98 13.61 -6.70
N ASN A 151 -5.54 14.86 -6.90
CA ASN A 151 -6.33 15.87 -7.59
C ASN A 151 -6.50 15.57 -9.09
N LYS A 152 -5.47 15.04 -9.77
CA LYS A 152 -5.54 14.60 -11.18
C LYS A 152 -6.63 13.54 -11.38
N ARG A 153 -6.79 12.61 -10.43
CA ARG A 153 -7.83 11.56 -10.45
C ARG A 153 -9.20 12.02 -9.96
N GLY A 154 -9.33 13.29 -9.58
CA GLY A 154 -10.58 13.87 -9.10
C GLY A 154 -10.92 13.52 -7.65
N GLY A 155 -9.97 12.99 -6.88
CA GLY A 155 -10.09 12.84 -5.44
C GLY A 155 -9.88 14.13 -4.68
N ARG A 156 -9.97 14.06 -3.35
CA ARG A 156 -9.79 15.15 -2.41
C ARG A 156 -8.66 14.83 -1.46
N VAL A 157 -7.64 15.68 -1.47
CA VAL A 157 -6.56 15.61 -0.49
C VAL A 157 -7.12 15.92 0.90
N LYS A 158 -6.79 15.05 1.86
CA LYS A 158 -7.11 15.21 3.28
C LYS A 158 -5.82 15.07 4.09
N LEU A 159 -5.14 16.19 4.32
CA LEU A 159 -3.94 16.21 5.16
C LEU A 159 -4.29 15.82 6.59
N GLN A 160 -3.55 14.86 7.13
CA GLN A 160 -3.72 14.35 8.49
C GLN A 160 -2.64 14.94 9.42
N SER A 161 -2.77 14.70 10.73
CA SER A 161 -1.77 15.11 11.70
C SER A 161 -0.40 14.46 11.43
N ILE A 162 0.67 15.21 11.68
CA ILE A 162 2.04 14.71 11.71
C ILE A 162 2.43 14.53 13.17
N LEU A 163 2.95 13.35 13.53
CA LEU A 163 3.36 13.09 14.91
C LEU A 163 4.67 13.80 15.21
N MET A 164 4.82 14.23 16.46
CA MET A 164 6.07 14.84 16.93
C MET A 164 7.19 13.78 16.87
N PRO A 165 8.28 14.02 16.10
CA PRO A 165 9.40 13.09 16.00
C PRO A 165 10.26 13.15 17.28
N PHE A 166 11.13 12.16 17.45
CA PHE A 166 12.20 12.25 18.44
C PHE A 166 13.18 13.36 18.06
N SER A 167 13.80 14.00 19.07
CA SER A 167 14.78 15.07 18.87
C SER A 167 16.21 14.68 19.23
N GLU A 168 16.40 13.53 19.90
CA GLU A 168 17.71 13.03 20.31
C GLU A 168 17.99 11.71 19.60
N PHE A 169 19.19 11.60 19.04
CA PHE A 169 19.65 10.44 18.27
C PHE A 169 21.03 9.95 18.73
N ASP A 170 21.46 10.35 19.93
CA ASP A 170 22.67 9.80 20.54
C ASP A 170 22.46 8.32 20.87
N HIS A 171 23.52 7.52 20.70
CA HIS A 171 23.44 6.10 20.98
C HIS A 171 24.78 5.58 21.48
N GLU A 172 24.81 5.09 22.72
CA GLU A 172 26.05 4.68 23.41
C GLU A 172 26.82 3.59 22.63
N GLU A 173 26.14 2.51 22.26
CA GLU A 173 26.80 1.37 21.59
C GLU A 173 27.13 1.63 20.12
N LYS A 174 26.23 2.27 19.36
CA LYS A 174 26.37 2.45 17.91
C LYS A 174 27.09 3.74 17.50
N GLY A 175 27.02 4.77 18.34
CA GLY A 175 27.22 6.14 17.90
C GLY A 175 25.99 6.68 17.17
N ASP A 176 25.84 8.00 17.15
CA ASP A 176 24.74 8.72 16.52
C ASP A 176 24.65 8.48 15.01
N ALA A 177 25.76 8.57 14.28
CA ALA A 177 25.80 8.41 12.82
C ALA A 177 25.29 7.04 12.36
N LEU A 178 25.78 5.95 12.96
CA LEU A 178 25.34 4.60 12.62
C LEU A 178 23.89 4.37 13.05
N TYR A 179 23.50 4.84 14.23
CA TYR A 179 22.12 4.74 14.69
C TYR A 179 21.14 5.44 13.75
N ALA A 180 21.44 6.67 13.34
CA ALA A 180 20.62 7.44 12.42
C ALA A 180 20.48 6.78 11.04
N MET A 181 21.56 6.23 10.48
CA MET A 181 21.50 5.52 9.19
C MET A 181 20.73 4.20 9.27
N GLU A 182 20.82 3.49 10.40
CA GLU A 182 19.99 2.30 10.62
C GLU A 182 18.50 2.68 10.79
N LEU A 183 18.22 3.80 11.46
CA LEU A 183 16.86 4.33 11.56
C LEU A 183 16.31 4.72 10.19
N ALA A 184 17.08 5.47 9.39
CA ALA A 184 16.72 5.83 8.01
C ALA A 184 16.43 4.58 7.17
N LEU A 185 17.30 3.57 7.23
CA LEU A 185 17.08 2.29 6.53
C LEU A 185 15.77 1.60 6.94
N SER A 186 15.45 1.64 8.24
CA SER A 186 14.20 1.09 8.75
C SER A 186 12.98 1.89 8.29
N LEU A 187 13.08 3.22 8.21
CA LEU A 187 12.03 4.08 7.68
C LEU A 187 11.78 3.81 6.19
N GLU A 188 12.82 3.76 5.37
CA GLU A 188 12.68 3.47 3.94
C GLU A 188 12.04 2.09 3.67
N LYS A 189 12.43 1.07 4.45
CA LYS A 189 11.80 -0.25 4.34
C LYS A 189 10.33 -0.21 4.74
N LEU A 190 9.99 0.54 5.79
CA LEU A 190 8.61 0.71 6.21
C LEU A 190 7.79 1.47 5.16
N THR A 191 8.33 2.55 4.58
CA THR A 191 7.70 3.31 3.49
C THR A 191 7.44 2.40 2.29
N ASN A 192 8.41 1.56 1.91
CA ASN A 192 8.23 0.57 0.86
C ASN A 192 7.08 -0.41 1.15
N GLU A 193 6.96 -0.92 2.38
CA GLU A 193 5.83 -1.76 2.77
C GLU A 193 4.48 -1.02 2.64
N LYS A 194 4.44 0.29 2.92
CA LYS A 194 3.25 1.12 2.72
C LYS A 194 2.92 1.33 1.24
N LEU A 195 3.93 1.58 0.40
CA LEU A 195 3.77 1.70 -1.06
C LEU A 195 3.24 0.39 -1.68
N LEU A 196 3.79 -0.76 -1.28
CA LEU A 196 3.31 -2.07 -1.73
C LEU A 196 1.85 -2.32 -1.31
N LYS A 197 1.47 -1.85 -0.11
CA LYS A 197 0.08 -1.90 0.35
C LYS A 197 -0.83 -0.98 -0.48
N LEU A 198 -0.39 0.23 -0.81
CA LEU A 198 -1.13 1.15 -1.69
C LEU A 198 -1.33 0.53 -3.08
N GLN A 199 -0.28 -0.04 -3.66
CA GLN A 199 -0.33 -0.76 -4.94
C GLN A 199 -1.37 -1.90 -4.88
N SER A 200 -1.36 -2.68 -3.79
CA SER A 200 -2.30 -3.78 -3.57
C SER A 200 -3.77 -3.31 -3.52
N VAL A 201 -4.02 -2.10 -2.97
CA VAL A 201 -5.36 -1.48 -3.00
C VAL A 201 -5.77 -1.15 -4.43
N GLY A 202 -4.85 -0.61 -5.24
CA GLY A 202 -5.07 -0.37 -6.67
C GLY A 202 -5.44 -1.65 -7.42
N VAL A 203 -4.67 -2.73 -7.23
CA VAL A 203 -4.94 -4.05 -7.83
C VAL A 203 -6.33 -4.57 -7.42
N LYS A 204 -6.63 -4.55 -6.11
CA LYS A 204 -7.92 -5.03 -5.59
C LYS A 204 -9.12 -4.27 -6.17
N ASN A 205 -8.96 -2.97 -6.43
CA ASN A 205 -10.00 -2.12 -6.99
C ASN A 205 -10.01 -2.09 -8.53
N ASN A 206 -9.13 -2.85 -9.20
CA ASN A 206 -8.91 -2.81 -10.65
C ASN A 206 -8.56 -1.40 -11.17
N ASP A 207 -7.86 -0.60 -10.35
CA ASP A 207 -7.36 0.72 -10.74
C ASP A 207 -5.97 0.59 -11.37
N VAL A 208 -5.96 0.24 -12.65
CA VAL A 208 -4.74 -0.04 -13.42
C VAL A 208 -3.80 1.17 -13.43
N GLN A 209 -4.35 2.38 -13.48
CA GLN A 209 -3.53 3.59 -13.60
C GLN A 209 -2.93 4.01 -12.25
N LEU A 210 -3.60 3.73 -11.13
CA LEU A 210 -2.99 3.87 -9.79
C LEU A 210 -1.83 2.89 -9.60
N VAL A 211 -2.00 1.64 -10.04
CA VAL A 211 -0.93 0.63 -9.96
C VAL A 211 0.29 1.09 -10.76
N ASP A 212 0.09 1.48 -12.02
CA ASP A 212 1.15 1.99 -12.89
C ASP A 212 1.85 3.22 -12.31
N PHE A 213 1.08 4.19 -11.78
CA PHE A 213 1.64 5.39 -11.13
C PHE A 213 2.54 5.03 -9.94
N VAL A 214 2.11 4.14 -9.04
CA VAL A 214 2.91 3.75 -7.86
C VAL A 214 4.17 2.99 -8.30
N GLU A 215 4.05 2.09 -9.27
CA GLU A 215 5.17 1.28 -9.76
C GLU A 215 6.22 2.13 -10.49
N SER A 216 5.78 3.03 -11.37
CA SER A 216 6.67 3.85 -12.21
C SER A 216 7.34 5.00 -11.44
N GLU A 217 6.61 5.65 -10.53
CA GLU A 217 7.10 6.87 -9.87
C GLU A 217 7.73 6.63 -8.50
N PHE A 218 7.53 5.47 -7.86
CA PHE A 218 7.97 5.28 -6.46
C PHE A 218 8.68 3.94 -6.20
N LEU A 219 8.15 2.81 -6.66
CA LEU A 219 8.72 1.51 -6.25
C LEU A 219 10.16 1.28 -6.76
N GLY A 220 10.49 1.78 -7.94
CA GLY A 220 11.87 1.75 -8.45
C GLY A 220 12.82 2.62 -7.62
N GLU A 221 12.42 3.88 -7.37
CA GLU A 221 13.17 4.85 -6.57
C GLU A 221 13.42 4.31 -5.14
N GLN A 222 12.39 3.73 -4.53
CA GLN A 222 12.43 3.16 -3.19
C GLN A 222 13.45 2.01 -3.05
N VAL A 223 13.59 1.16 -4.07
CA VAL A 223 14.57 0.07 -4.07
C VAL A 223 16.00 0.62 -4.10
N GLU A 224 16.25 1.65 -4.91
CA GLU A 224 17.56 2.31 -4.97
C GLU A 224 17.88 3.05 -3.67
N ALA A 225 16.91 3.74 -3.07
CA ALA A 225 17.08 4.41 -1.77
C ALA A 225 17.44 3.41 -0.66
N ILE A 226 16.72 2.28 -0.56
CA ILE A 226 17.02 1.22 0.42
C ILE A 226 18.44 0.68 0.22
N LYS A 227 18.86 0.45 -1.03
CA LYS A 227 20.20 -0.03 -1.34
C LYS A 227 21.26 0.99 -0.94
N LYS A 228 21.10 2.27 -1.33
CA LYS A 228 22.00 3.37 -1.02
C LYS A 228 22.25 3.48 0.49
N ILE A 229 21.18 3.55 1.29
CA ILE A 229 21.31 3.65 2.75
C ILE A 229 21.87 2.36 3.36
N SER A 230 21.55 1.19 2.79
CA SER A 230 22.17 -0.08 3.23
C SER A 230 23.69 -0.08 3.06
N GLU A 231 24.19 0.49 1.96
CA GLU A 231 25.63 0.63 1.71
C GLU A 231 26.29 1.59 2.72
N TYR A 232 25.62 2.69 3.08
CA TYR A 232 26.09 3.58 4.15
C TYR A 232 26.16 2.90 5.51
N VAL A 233 25.14 2.14 5.90
CA VAL A 233 25.17 1.33 7.14
C VAL A 233 26.35 0.35 7.12
N ALA A 234 26.60 -0.32 6.00
CA ALA A 234 27.73 -1.24 5.85
C ALA A 234 29.08 -0.52 6.00
N GLN A 235 29.23 0.67 5.42
CA GLN A 235 30.44 1.48 5.50
C GLN A 235 30.70 1.97 6.93
N LEU A 236 29.67 2.52 7.60
CA LEU A 236 29.78 2.99 8.98
C LEU A 236 30.17 1.87 9.96
N ARG A 237 29.59 0.68 9.78
CA ARG A 237 30.00 -0.51 10.56
C ARG A 237 31.45 -0.93 10.29
N ARG A 238 31.95 -0.74 9.07
CA ARG A 238 33.31 -1.09 8.66
C ARG A 238 34.36 -0.14 9.24
N ILE A 239 34.08 1.17 9.19
CA ILE A 239 35.05 2.21 9.57
C ILE A 239 35.03 2.51 11.08
N GLY A 240 33.93 2.21 11.76
CA GLY A 240 33.78 2.44 13.21
C GLY A 240 33.67 3.91 13.60
N LYS A 241 33.53 4.15 14.91
CA LYS A 241 33.31 5.49 15.50
C LYS A 241 34.53 6.41 15.39
N GLY A 242 34.33 7.69 15.73
CA GLY A 242 35.41 8.67 15.81
C GLY A 242 35.90 9.08 14.42
N HIS A 243 37.19 8.92 14.15
CA HIS A 243 37.80 9.35 12.88
C HIS A 243 37.16 8.70 11.65
N GLY A 244 36.68 7.45 11.76
CA GLY A 244 35.96 6.77 10.69
C GLY A 244 34.67 7.50 10.31
N VAL A 245 33.78 7.72 11.29
CA VAL A 245 32.54 8.50 11.12
C VAL A 245 32.83 9.90 10.57
N TRP A 246 33.83 10.60 11.11
CA TRP A 246 34.20 11.93 10.60
C TRP A 246 34.60 11.90 9.12
N HIS A 247 35.41 10.93 8.69
CA HIS A 247 35.80 10.81 7.29
C HIS A 247 34.59 10.50 6.39
N PHE A 248 33.70 9.62 6.83
CA PHE A 248 32.46 9.30 6.11
C PHE A 248 31.54 10.51 6.01
N ASP A 249 31.44 11.33 7.06
CA ASP A 249 30.71 12.59 7.04
C ASP A 249 31.26 13.55 5.97
N GLN A 250 32.58 13.65 5.81
CA GLN A 250 33.16 14.46 4.73
C GLN A 250 32.81 13.91 3.34
N MET A 251 32.86 12.59 3.15
CA MET A 251 32.43 11.96 1.90
C MET A 251 30.95 12.26 1.59
N LEU A 252 30.08 12.19 2.60
CA LEU A 252 28.65 12.47 2.47
C LEU A 252 28.36 13.95 2.17
N LEU A 253 29.19 14.86 2.69
CA LEU A 253 29.08 16.30 2.44
C LEU A 253 29.37 16.66 0.98
N ASP A 254 30.33 15.97 0.37
CA ASP A 254 30.75 16.19 -1.02
C ASP A 254 29.87 15.44 -2.03
N GLU A 255 28.93 14.60 -1.56
CA GLU A 255 28.00 13.89 -2.42
C GLU A 255 26.96 14.88 -3.01
N VAL A 256 26.94 14.94 -4.36
CA VAL A 256 26.06 15.80 -5.16
C VAL A 256 24.73 15.10 -5.41
#